data_AF-A0A354GYB6-F1
#
_entry.id   AF-A0A354GYB6-F1
#
_cell.length_a   1.000
_cell.length_b   1.000
_cell.length_c   1.000
_cell.angle_alpha   90.00
_cell.angle_beta   90.00
_cell.angle_gamma   90.00
#
_symmetry.space_group_name_H-M   'P 1'
#
loop_
_entity.id
_entity.type
_entity.pdbx_description
1 polymer ?
#
loop_
_entity_poly.entity_id
_entity_poly.type
_entity_poly.pdbx_seq_one_letter_code
_entity_poly.pdbx_strand_id
1 'polypeptide(L)'
;MDLLGKILVVVTFGMSLMMAAVGGAVLYYHIDWSNNPAAPDGSAPAGELVQRIAKVKQLQGLVAPADVAWRDARSSLMGQEERRQKDQDWYAAELEHLKIGDAKMQPILMVVYEKGYTVPDKNNLGRPQMAPALDVFKQALLPLTVYNTKIAASTVDTKAALDNIALSADKDRELTGQLVGASGRGLIRRNKDEADKLDALVSELKGVQFAEGQVRADSQLLLLRKKSLQARVKELEKAAVSAGSR
;
A
#
# COMPACT_ATOMS: atom_id res chain seq x y z
N MET A 1 -94.47 13.96 42.78
CA MET A 1 -93.13 14.59 42.88
C MET A 1 -92.36 14.21 41.64
N ASP A 2 -92.22 15.14 40.72
CA ASP A 2 -91.57 14.87 39.43
C ASP A 2 -90.08 14.58 39.60
N LEU A 3 -89.56 13.69 38.75
CA LEU A 3 -88.17 13.24 38.77
C LEU A 3 -87.18 14.42 38.73
N LEU A 4 -87.53 15.48 38.00
CA LEU A 4 -86.78 16.75 37.97
C LEU A 4 -86.67 17.42 39.34
N GLY A 5 -87.74 17.41 40.14
CA GLY A 5 -87.72 17.97 41.49
C GLY A 5 -86.79 17.21 42.43
N LYS A 6 -86.74 15.88 42.33
CA LYS A 6 -85.84 15.04 43.13
C LYS A 6 -84.37 15.28 42.77
N ILE A 7 -84.06 15.39 41.47
CA ILE A 7 -82.70 15.69 40.99
C ILE A 7 -82.26 17.06 41.50
N LEU A 8 -83.13 18.08 41.42
CA LEU A 8 -82.80 19.43 41.86
C LEU A 8 -82.51 19.49 43.37
N VAL A 9 -83.25 18.74 44.19
CA VAL A 9 -82.98 18.62 45.63
C VAL A 9 -81.64 17.95 45.91
N VAL A 10 -81.31 16.85 45.21
CA VAL A 10 -80.03 16.14 45.39
C VAL A 10 -78.85 17.01 44.98
N VAL A 11 -78.95 17.74 43.87
CA VAL A 11 -77.89 18.67 43.42
C VAL A 11 -77.70 19.81 44.41
N THR A 12 -78.80 20.40 44.90
CA THR A 12 -78.73 21.50 45.87
C THR A 12 -78.12 21.04 47.19
N PHE A 13 -78.48 19.84 47.66
CA PHE A 13 -77.89 19.23 48.85
C PHE A 13 -76.41 18.87 48.66
N GLY A 14 -76.05 18.34 47.48
CA GLY A 14 -74.65 18.05 47.15
C GLY A 14 -73.78 19.31 47.14
N MET A 15 -74.27 20.40 46.52
CA MET A 15 -73.58 21.69 46.53
C MET A 15 -73.49 22.28 47.94
N SER A 16 -74.54 22.19 48.76
CA SER A 16 -74.49 22.70 50.13
C SER A 16 -73.48 21.93 50.98
N LEU A 17 -73.38 20.61 50.82
CA LEU A 17 -72.42 19.77 51.53
C LEU A 17 -70.98 20.06 51.07
N MET A 18 -70.75 20.30 49.77
CA MET A 18 -69.45 20.77 49.28
C MET A 18 -69.07 22.14 49.85
N MET A 19 -70.00 23.10 49.88
CA MET A 19 -69.75 24.43 50.47
C MET A 19 -69.50 24.34 51.98
N ALA A 20 -70.21 23.46 52.69
CA ALA A 20 -69.97 23.18 54.10
C ALA A 20 -68.60 22.54 54.35
N ALA A 21 -68.15 21.62 53.50
CA ALA A 21 -66.82 21.03 53.58
C ALA A 21 -65.72 22.08 53.32
N VAL A 22 -65.91 22.97 52.35
CA VAL A 22 -64.99 24.10 52.10
C VAL A 22 -64.96 25.06 53.29
N GLY A 23 -66.11 25.44 53.83
CA GLY A 23 -66.20 26.30 55.02
C GLY A 23 -65.55 25.65 56.25
N GLY A 24 -65.78 24.35 56.45
CA GLY A 24 -65.15 23.55 57.49
C GLY A 24 -63.63 23.46 57.32
N ALA A 25 -63.13 23.31 56.10
CA ALA A 25 -61.69 23.31 55.82
C ALA A 25 -61.05 24.67 56.12
N VAL A 26 -61.69 25.79 55.73
CA VAL A 26 -61.19 27.14 56.05
C VAL A 26 -61.18 27.37 57.56
N LEU A 27 -62.23 26.92 58.26
CA LEU A 27 -62.33 27.02 59.72
C LEU A 27 -61.34 26.11 60.46
N TYR A 28 -61.00 24.94 59.92
CA TYR A 28 -60.14 23.99 60.63
C TYR A 28 -58.65 24.22 60.35
N TYR A 29 -58.30 24.58 59.11
CA TYR A 29 -56.90 24.73 58.71
C TYR A 29 -56.33 26.14 58.91
N HIS A 30 -57.15 27.12 59.30
CA HIS A 30 -56.76 28.52 59.62
C HIS A 30 -55.49 29.00 58.90
N ILE A 31 -55.49 28.88 57.57
CA ILE A 31 -54.39 29.38 56.77
C ILE A 31 -54.51 30.89 56.80
N ASP A 32 -53.60 31.53 57.52
CA ASP A 32 -53.53 32.98 57.56
C ASP A 32 -53.01 33.50 56.21
N TRP A 33 -53.95 33.88 55.33
CA TRP A 33 -53.67 34.49 54.04
C TRP A 33 -53.34 35.99 54.15
N SER A 34 -53.19 36.53 55.36
CA SER A 34 -52.82 37.93 55.56
C SER A 34 -51.38 38.20 55.12
N ASN A 35 -51.11 39.47 54.83
CA ASN A 35 -49.76 39.98 54.55
C ASN A 35 -49.02 40.41 55.84
N ASN A 36 -49.40 39.85 56.99
CA ASN A 36 -48.81 40.25 58.26
C ASN A 36 -47.40 39.66 58.41
N PRO A 37 -46.37 40.50 58.64
CA PRO A 37 -45.03 40.00 58.90
C PRO A 37 -45.01 39.22 60.22
N ALA A 38 -44.02 38.34 60.40
CA ALA A 38 -43.81 37.66 61.68
C ALA A 38 -43.61 38.70 62.79
N ALA A 39 -44.22 38.46 63.95
CA ALA A 39 -44.02 39.30 65.11
C ALA A 39 -42.54 39.22 65.55
N PRO A 40 -41.89 40.35 65.91
CA PRO A 40 -40.45 40.39 66.23
C PRO A 40 -40.06 39.55 67.46
N ASP A 41 -41.04 39.31 68.33
CA ASP A 41 -41.02 38.51 69.55
C ASP A 41 -41.34 37.02 69.31
N GLY A 42 -41.61 36.62 68.05
CA GLY A 42 -41.93 35.23 67.67
C GLY A 42 -43.32 34.76 68.14
N SER A 43 -44.14 35.66 68.67
CA SER A 43 -45.47 35.36 69.21
C SER A 43 -46.51 34.99 68.15
N ALA A 44 -46.32 35.44 66.90
CA ALA A 44 -47.15 35.08 65.77
C ALA A 44 -46.28 34.75 64.53
N PRO A 45 -46.50 33.59 63.86
CA PRO A 45 -45.82 33.27 62.61
C PRO A 45 -46.24 34.22 61.49
N ALA A 46 -45.38 34.42 60.49
CA ALA A 46 -45.73 35.18 59.30
C ALA A 46 -46.89 34.50 58.55
N GLY A 47 -47.82 35.30 58.03
CA GLY A 47 -48.88 34.81 57.16
C GLY A 47 -48.33 34.05 55.94
N GLU A 48 -49.08 33.07 55.46
CA GLU A 48 -48.72 32.22 54.32
C GLU A 48 -48.46 33.05 53.05
N LEU A 49 -49.17 34.17 52.88
CA LEU A 49 -48.97 35.07 51.75
C LEU A 49 -47.59 35.73 51.77
N VAL A 50 -47.09 36.12 52.96
CA VAL A 50 -45.74 36.70 53.12
C VAL A 50 -44.67 35.68 52.74
N GLN A 51 -44.83 34.43 53.17
CA GLN A 51 -43.92 33.35 52.80
C GLN A 51 -43.89 33.12 51.29
N ARG A 52 -45.06 33.14 50.64
CA ARG A 52 -45.17 33.02 49.18
C ARG A 52 -44.53 34.20 48.45
N ILE A 53 -44.76 35.43 48.90
CA ILE A 53 -44.12 36.62 48.32
C ILE A 53 -42.60 36.56 48.48
N ALA A 54 -42.10 36.16 49.65
CA ALA A 54 -40.67 36.00 49.89
C ALA A 54 -40.07 34.92 48.97
N LYS A 55 -40.75 33.78 48.81
CA LYS A 55 -40.36 32.72 47.88
C LYS A 55 -40.38 33.20 46.43
N VAL A 56 -41.41 33.93 46.00
CA VAL A 56 -41.48 34.51 44.65
C VAL A 56 -40.33 35.49 44.44
N LYS A 57 -40.03 36.36 45.41
CA LYS A 57 -38.91 37.31 45.33
C LYS A 57 -37.56 36.60 45.27
N GLN A 58 -37.38 35.53 46.06
CA GLN A 58 -36.18 34.69 46.01
C GLN A 58 -36.03 34.06 44.62
N LEU A 59 -37.10 33.47 44.08
CA LEU A 59 -37.10 32.86 42.74
C LEU A 59 -36.85 33.91 41.65
N GLN A 60 -37.47 35.08 41.73
CA GLN A 60 -37.25 36.20 40.81
C GLN A 60 -35.77 36.64 40.82
N GLY A 61 -35.13 36.65 41.99
CA GLY A 61 -33.69 36.91 42.12
C GLY A 61 -32.80 35.88 41.39
N LEU A 62 -33.29 34.65 41.19
CA LEU A 62 -32.57 33.58 40.47
C LEU A 62 -32.85 33.59 38.96
N VAL A 63 -33.96 34.19 38.51
CA VAL A 63 -34.32 34.23 37.09
C VAL A 63 -33.31 35.02 36.27
N ALA A 64 -32.91 36.20 36.74
CA ALA A 64 -31.96 37.06 36.02
C ALA A 64 -30.58 36.40 35.79
N PRO A 65 -29.88 35.83 36.79
CA PRO A 65 -28.62 35.15 36.55
C PRO A 65 -28.78 33.88 35.71
N ALA A 66 -29.89 33.17 35.81
CA ALA A 66 -30.17 32.00 34.96
C ALA A 66 -30.37 32.39 33.49
N ASP A 67 -31.09 33.48 33.20
CA ASP A 67 -31.26 33.99 31.83
C ASP A 67 -29.93 34.45 31.24
N VAL A 68 -29.09 35.17 32.01
CA VAL A 68 -27.75 35.56 31.57
C VAL A 68 -26.89 34.32 31.26
N ALA A 69 -26.83 33.35 32.16
CA ALA A 69 -26.08 32.11 31.94
C ALA A 69 -26.58 31.33 30.72
N TRP A 70 -27.90 31.30 30.48
CA TRP A 70 -28.49 30.65 29.31
C TRP A 70 -28.10 31.38 28.01
N ARG A 71 -28.15 32.72 27.98
CA ARG A 71 -27.75 33.52 26.81
C ARG A 71 -26.26 33.35 26.52
N ASP A 72 -25.42 33.39 27.54
CA ASP A 72 -23.97 33.20 27.41
C ASP A 72 -23.66 31.79 26.87
N ALA A 73 -24.27 30.75 27.44
CA ALA A 73 -24.12 29.37 26.97
C ALA A 73 -24.59 29.22 25.51
N ARG A 74 -25.72 29.84 25.15
CA ARG A 74 -26.24 29.82 23.78
C ARG A 74 -25.28 30.51 22.80
N SER A 75 -24.69 31.64 23.17
CA SER A 75 -23.70 32.34 22.34
C SER A 75 -22.42 31.53 22.17
N SER A 76 -21.94 30.90 23.24
CA SER A 76 -20.77 30.01 23.20
C SER A 76 -21.03 28.78 22.33
N LEU A 77 -22.25 28.22 22.39
CA LEU A 77 -22.63 27.06 21.58
C LEU A 77 -22.57 27.39 20.09
N MET A 78 -23.13 28.53 19.66
CA MET A 78 -23.06 28.95 18.26
C MET A 78 -21.61 29.07 17.76
N GLY A 79 -20.72 29.67 18.57
CA GLY A 79 -19.30 29.77 18.22
C GLY A 79 -18.61 28.40 18.11
N GLN A 80 -18.97 27.45 18.98
CA GLN A 80 -18.44 26.08 18.92
C GLN A 80 -18.98 25.30 17.71
N GLU A 81 -20.24 25.50 17.33
CA GLU A 81 -20.83 24.86 16.15
C GLU A 81 -20.20 25.38 14.85
N GLU A 82 -20.00 26.69 14.72
CA GLU A 82 -19.31 27.26 13.56
C GLU A 82 -17.87 26.74 13.44
N ARG A 83 -17.16 26.67 14.58
CA ARG A 83 -15.82 26.09 14.63
C ARG A 83 -15.83 24.61 14.25
N ARG A 84 -16.79 23.83 14.75
CA ARG A 84 -16.91 22.39 14.43
C ARG A 84 -17.02 22.18 12.92
N GLN A 85 -17.84 22.96 12.22
CA GLN A 85 -17.98 22.85 10.77
C GLN A 85 -16.64 23.12 10.06
N LYS A 86 -15.98 24.23 10.40
CA LYS A 86 -14.67 24.58 9.81
C LYS A 86 -13.59 23.53 10.11
N ASP A 87 -13.65 22.92 11.29
CA ASP A 87 -12.73 21.86 11.67
C ASP A 87 -13.01 20.58 10.87
N GLN A 88 -14.27 20.20 10.68
CA GLN A 88 -14.65 19.06 9.82
C GLN A 88 -14.17 19.25 8.39
N ASP A 89 -14.40 20.43 7.81
CA ASP A 89 -13.97 20.76 6.45
C ASP A 89 -12.44 20.70 6.33
N TRP A 90 -11.72 21.19 7.35
CA TRP A 90 -10.26 21.13 7.40
C TRP A 90 -9.74 19.69 7.46
N TYR A 91 -10.28 18.86 8.35
CA TYR A 91 -9.89 17.44 8.43
C TYR A 91 -10.24 16.67 7.15
N ALA A 92 -11.37 16.99 6.52
CA ALA A 92 -11.76 16.38 5.25
C ALA A 92 -10.76 16.74 4.13
N ALA A 93 -10.36 18.02 4.05
CA ALA A 93 -9.36 18.48 3.08
C ALA A 93 -7.99 17.81 3.31
N GLU A 94 -7.57 17.65 4.57
CA GLU A 94 -6.31 16.96 4.88
C GLU A 94 -6.37 15.47 4.50
N LEU A 95 -7.48 14.79 4.78
CA LEU A 95 -7.69 13.40 4.36
C LEU A 95 -7.74 13.23 2.84
N GLU A 96 -8.29 14.21 2.12
CA GLU A 96 -8.31 14.22 0.67
C GLU A 96 -6.90 14.44 0.10
N HIS A 97 -6.12 15.35 0.68
CA HIS A 97 -4.72 15.59 0.33
C HIS A 97 -3.86 14.32 0.52
N LEU A 98 -4.06 13.56 1.59
CA LEU A 98 -3.39 12.25 1.78
C LEU A 98 -3.68 11.25 0.65
N LYS A 99 -4.90 11.28 0.11
CA LYS A 99 -5.36 10.33 -0.92
C LYS A 99 -4.90 10.72 -2.31
N ILE A 100 -5.16 11.97 -2.71
CA ILE A 100 -5.10 12.42 -4.11
C ILE A 100 -4.07 13.54 -4.31
N GLY A 101 -3.55 14.13 -3.22
CA GLY A 101 -2.69 15.31 -3.24
C GLY A 101 -1.55 15.24 -4.25
N ASP A 102 -1.20 16.39 -4.80
CA ASP A 102 -0.03 16.50 -5.67
C ASP A 102 1.25 16.49 -4.82
N ALA A 103 2.07 15.44 -5.00
CA ALA A 103 3.37 15.29 -4.37
C ALA A 103 4.30 16.49 -4.53
N LYS A 104 4.12 17.27 -5.61
CA LYS A 104 4.97 18.43 -5.89
C LYS A 104 4.61 19.66 -5.07
N MET A 105 3.34 19.79 -4.68
CA MET A 105 2.86 21.01 -4.04
C MET A 105 3.03 20.98 -2.53
N GLN A 106 2.70 19.86 -1.88
CA GLN A 106 2.81 19.75 -0.43
C GLN A 106 3.14 18.32 0.01
N PRO A 107 4.15 18.11 0.88
CA PRO A 107 4.41 16.81 1.48
C PRO A 107 3.23 16.38 2.35
N ILE A 108 3.12 15.07 2.61
CA ILE A 108 2.20 14.59 3.64
C ILE A 108 2.61 15.19 4.99
N LEU A 109 1.63 15.74 5.68
CA LEU A 109 1.82 16.27 7.02
C LEU A 109 1.39 15.23 8.06
N MET A 110 2.11 15.19 9.19
CA MET A 110 1.77 14.41 10.37
C MET A 110 1.47 15.34 11.54
N VAL A 111 0.59 14.87 12.43
CA VAL A 111 0.29 15.55 13.69
C VAL A 111 1.51 15.47 14.61
N VAL A 112 1.92 16.62 15.15
CA VAL A 112 3.02 16.70 16.13
C VAL A 112 2.50 16.33 17.51
N TYR A 113 3.16 15.36 18.13
CA TYR A 113 2.87 14.93 19.50
C TYR A 113 4.01 15.33 20.44
N GLU A 114 3.67 16.00 21.54
CA GLU A 114 4.56 16.25 22.66
C GLU A 114 4.01 15.56 23.91
N LYS A 115 4.81 14.67 24.51
CA LYS A 115 4.44 13.93 25.73
C LYS A 115 3.10 13.16 25.61
N GLY A 116 2.77 12.69 24.41
CA GLY A 116 1.54 11.95 24.12
C GLY A 116 0.30 12.81 23.84
N TYR A 117 0.44 14.15 23.87
CA TYR A 117 -0.64 15.07 23.52
C TYR A 117 -0.36 15.78 22.20
N THR A 118 -1.42 16.13 21.48
CA THR A 118 -1.29 16.96 20.28
C THR A 118 -0.90 18.38 20.67
N VAL A 119 0.07 18.95 19.97
CA VAL A 119 0.47 20.35 20.19
C VAL A 119 -0.51 21.25 19.44
N PRO A 120 -1.24 22.18 20.11
CA PRO A 120 -2.14 23.09 19.42
C PRO A 120 -1.36 24.20 18.71
N ASP A 121 -1.65 24.41 17.42
CA ASP A 121 -1.14 25.51 16.63
C ASP A 121 -1.88 26.81 16.98
N LYS A 122 -1.13 27.80 17.48
CA LYS A 122 -1.66 29.11 17.85
C LYS A 122 -2.19 29.90 16.65
N ASN A 123 -1.66 29.64 15.46
CA ASN A 123 -2.03 30.37 14.24
C ASN A 123 -3.29 29.78 13.57
N ASN A 124 -3.59 28.49 13.81
CA ASN A 124 -4.66 27.77 13.15
C ASN A 124 -5.80 27.43 14.13
N LEU A 125 -6.28 28.43 14.87
CA LEU A 125 -7.42 28.30 15.79
C LEU A 125 -7.27 27.21 16.87
N GLY A 126 -6.04 26.84 17.23
CA GLY A 126 -5.78 25.77 18.19
C GLY A 126 -6.00 24.36 17.63
N ARG A 127 -6.01 24.20 16.31
CA ARG A 127 -5.95 22.88 15.66
C ARG A 127 -4.59 22.22 15.92
N PRO A 128 -4.46 20.89 15.75
CA PRO A 128 -3.17 20.23 15.91
C PRO A 128 -2.11 20.82 14.98
N GLN A 129 -0.91 21.03 15.52
CA GLN A 129 0.24 21.44 14.74
C GLN A 129 0.65 20.29 13.82
N MET A 130 0.86 20.63 12.55
CA MET A 130 1.21 19.70 11.50
C MET A 130 2.66 19.94 11.08
N ALA A 131 3.44 18.86 10.92
CA ALA A 131 4.81 18.90 10.43
C ALA A 131 4.98 17.91 9.28
N PRO A 132 5.93 18.10 8.35
CA PRO A 132 6.18 17.15 7.28
C PRO A 132 6.48 15.76 7.84
N ALA A 133 5.72 14.76 7.39
CA ALA A 133 5.98 13.38 7.76
C ALA A 133 7.24 12.91 7.03
N LEU A 134 8.25 12.50 7.78
CA LEU A 134 9.52 12.04 7.22
C LEU A 134 9.62 10.51 7.30
N ASP A 135 10.14 9.91 6.24
CA ASP A 135 10.53 8.52 6.19
C ASP A 135 11.83 8.26 6.99
N VAL A 136 12.20 7.00 7.17
CA VAL A 136 13.46 6.53 7.78
C VAL A 136 14.68 7.19 7.13
N PHE A 137 14.59 7.51 5.83
CA PHE A 137 15.63 8.21 5.07
C PHE A 137 15.57 9.74 5.17
N LYS A 138 14.76 10.30 6.09
CA LYS A 138 14.52 11.74 6.25
C LYS A 138 13.95 12.42 5.00
N GLN A 139 13.31 11.66 4.11
CA GLN A 139 12.61 12.18 2.95
C GLN A 139 11.14 12.40 3.30
N ALA A 140 10.53 13.46 2.76
CA ALA A 140 9.12 13.70 3.00
C ALA A 140 8.26 12.60 2.36
N LEU A 141 7.27 12.12 3.10
CA LEU A 141 6.32 11.13 2.59
C LEU A 141 5.44 11.75 1.51
N LEU A 142 5.29 10.99 0.42
CA LEU A 142 4.51 11.38 -0.74
C LEU A 142 3.07 10.84 -0.63
N PRO A 143 2.09 11.47 -1.29
CA PRO A 143 0.72 10.98 -1.42
C PRO A 143 0.63 9.54 -1.95
N LEU A 144 -0.42 8.82 -1.56
CA LEU A 144 -0.60 7.40 -1.89
C LEU A 144 -0.66 7.14 -3.41
N THR A 145 -1.24 8.07 -4.17
CA THR A 145 -1.28 8.03 -5.65
C THR A 145 0.11 7.93 -6.26
N VAL A 146 1.09 8.66 -5.73
CA VAL A 146 2.47 8.67 -6.24
C VAL A 146 3.20 7.36 -5.93
N TYR A 147 2.91 6.74 -4.79
CA TYR A 147 3.43 5.40 -4.51
C TYR A 147 2.82 4.36 -5.45
N ASN A 148 1.51 4.43 -5.69
CA ASN A 148 0.84 3.50 -6.61
C ASN A 148 1.39 3.62 -8.04
N THR A 149 1.65 4.83 -8.54
CA THR A 149 2.26 5.00 -9.87
C THR A 149 3.70 4.51 -9.92
N LYS A 150 4.50 4.75 -8.88
CA LYS A 150 5.87 4.20 -8.77
C LYS A 150 5.89 2.68 -8.71
N ILE A 151 4.99 2.07 -7.94
CA ILE A 151 4.84 0.62 -7.88
C ILE A 151 4.44 0.07 -9.25
N ALA A 152 3.43 0.67 -9.89
CA ALA A 152 3.02 0.26 -11.24
C ALA A 152 4.17 0.35 -12.25
N ALA A 153 4.92 1.46 -12.27
CA ALA A 153 6.10 1.60 -13.12
C ALA A 153 7.15 0.52 -12.81
N SER A 154 7.48 0.31 -11.54
CA SER A 154 8.43 -0.72 -11.13
C SER A 154 7.97 -2.13 -11.51
N THR A 155 6.67 -2.43 -11.47
CA THR A 155 6.15 -3.74 -11.91
C THR A 155 6.28 -3.93 -13.42
N VAL A 156 6.09 -2.87 -14.21
CA VAL A 156 6.31 -2.91 -15.66
C VAL A 156 7.79 -3.15 -15.96
N ASP A 157 8.69 -2.42 -15.30
CA ASP A 157 10.14 -2.57 -15.49
C ASP A 157 10.62 -3.97 -15.07
N THR A 158 10.12 -4.48 -13.95
CA THR A 158 10.44 -5.83 -13.46
C THR A 158 9.95 -6.89 -14.44
N LYS A 159 8.74 -6.73 -14.98
CA LYS A 159 8.21 -7.63 -16.00
C LYS A 159 9.08 -7.62 -17.27
N ALA A 160 9.46 -6.44 -17.76
CA ALA A 160 10.33 -6.32 -18.92
C ALA A 160 11.70 -6.97 -18.68
N ALA A 161 12.26 -6.84 -17.47
CA ALA A 161 13.49 -7.52 -17.09
C ALA A 161 13.33 -9.05 -17.07
N LEU A 162 12.22 -9.57 -16.54
CA LEU A 162 11.92 -11.01 -16.54
C LEU A 162 11.74 -11.56 -17.97
N ASP A 163 11.06 -10.83 -18.85
CA ASP A 163 10.88 -11.20 -20.25
C ASP A 163 12.25 -11.27 -20.97
N ASN A 164 13.14 -10.32 -20.71
CA ASN A 164 14.51 -10.34 -21.26
C ASN A 164 15.32 -11.54 -20.74
N ILE A 165 15.19 -11.89 -19.45
CA ILE A 165 15.84 -13.07 -18.88
C ILE A 165 15.33 -14.34 -19.54
N ALA A 166 14.01 -14.46 -19.75
CA ALA A 166 13.42 -15.60 -20.45
C ALA A 166 13.95 -15.73 -21.89
N LEU A 167 14.00 -14.62 -22.64
CA LEU A 167 14.58 -14.59 -23.98
C LEU A 167 16.06 -14.99 -24.00
N SER A 168 16.87 -14.53 -23.03
CA SER A 168 18.26 -14.96 -22.91
C SER A 168 18.39 -16.45 -22.58
N ALA A 169 17.54 -16.97 -21.70
CA ALA A 169 17.57 -18.38 -21.33
C ALA A 169 17.20 -19.29 -22.52
N ASP A 170 16.25 -18.88 -23.36
CA ASP A 170 15.88 -19.61 -24.57
C ASP A 170 16.99 -19.57 -25.63
N LYS A 171 17.67 -18.43 -25.80
CA LYS A 171 18.87 -18.34 -26.65
C LYS A 171 20.00 -19.24 -26.13
N ASP A 172 20.23 -19.27 -24.82
CA ASP A 172 21.25 -20.13 -24.22
C ASP A 172 20.92 -21.61 -24.43
N ARG A 173 19.65 -21.99 -24.29
CA ARG A 173 19.17 -23.35 -24.63
C ARG A 173 19.39 -23.68 -26.10
N GLU A 174 19.08 -22.76 -27.01
CA GLU A 174 19.28 -22.93 -28.44
C GLU A 174 20.76 -23.14 -28.76
N LEU A 175 21.65 -22.25 -28.28
CA LEU A 175 23.09 -22.32 -28.50
C LEU A 175 23.69 -23.59 -27.88
N THR A 176 23.24 -23.99 -26.68
CA THR A 176 23.65 -25.25 -26.06
C THR A 176 23.18 -26.44 -26.92
N GLY A 177 21.97 -26.40 -27.44
CA GLY A 177 21.44 -27.39 -28.37
C GLY A 177 22.25 -27.49 -29.67
N GLN A 178 22.74 -26.37 -30.20
CA GLN A 178 23.62 -26.32 -31.37
C GLN A 178 25.02 -26.90 -31.06
N LEU A 179 25.56 -26.64 -29.87
CA LEU A 179 26.85 -27.18 -29.41
C LEU A 179 26.81 -28.70 -29.23
N VAL A 180 25.78 -29.19 -28.52
CA VAL A 180 25.61 -30.62 -28.19
C VAL A 180 25.11 -31.42 -29.39
N GLY A 181 24.26 -30.83 -30.23
CA GLY A 181 23.78 -31.45 -31.45
C GLY A 181 22.43 -32.12 -31.35
N ALA A 182 21.43 -31.43 -30.79
CA ALA A 182 20.07 -31.96 -30.70
C ALA A 182 19.47 -32.39 -32.07
N SER A 183 19.98 -31.87 -33.20
CA SER A 183 19.49 -32.14 -34.56
C SER A 183 20.36 -33.11 -35.39
N GLY A 184 21.30 -33.84 -34.78
CA GLY A 184 22.00 -34.94 -35.47
C GLY A 184 23.51 -35.00 -35.21
N ARG A 185 24.25 -33.88 -35.34
CA ARG A 185 25.68 -33.76 -34.93
C ARG A 185 26.01 -32.33 -34.53
N GLY A 186 26.29 -32.12 -33.25
CA GLY A 186 26.66 -30.81 -32.70
C GLY A 186 28.04 -30.38 -33.15
N LEU A 187 28.37 -29.10 -32.97
CA LEU A 187 29.69 -28.54 -33.28
C LEU A 187 30.82 -29.35 -32.63
N ILE A 188 30.63 -29.78 -31.37
CA ILE A 188 31.63 -30.60 -30.65
C ILE A 188 31.89 -31.91 -31.40
N ARG A 189 30.82 -32.56 -31.87
CA ARG A 189 30.92 -33.83 -32.60
C ARG A 189 31.50 -33.63 -34.00
N ARG A 190 31.17 -32.53 -34.68
CA ARG A 190 31.76 -32.19 -36.00
C ARG A 190 33.26 -31.91 -35.89
N ASN A 191 33.69 -31.14 -34.89
CA ASN A 191 35.12 -30.89 -34.67
C ASN A 191 35.88 -32.18 -34.37
N LYS A 192 35.27 -33.09 -33.60
CA LYS A 192 35.86 -34.42 -33.36
C LYS A 192 35.90 -35.26 -34.64
N ASP A 193 34.80 -35.33 -35.40
CA ASP A 193 34.74 -36.03 -36.69
C ASP A 193 35.79 -35.46 -37.69
N GLU A 194 36.05 -34.15 -37.68
CA GLU A 194 37.08 -33.52 -38.51
C GLU A 194 38.50 -33.85 -38.05
N ALA A 195 38.77 -33.86 -36.74
CA ALA A 195 40.05 -34.30 -36.19
C ALA A 195 40.35 -35.75 -36.55
N ASP A 196 39.36 -36.65 -36.40
CA ASP A 196 39.49 -38.07 -36.75
C ASP A 196 39.79 -38.25 -38.26
N LYS A 197 39.19 -37.43 -39.14
CA LYS A 197 39.49 -37.43 -40.58
C LYS A 197 40.89 -36.94 -40.90
N LEU A 198 41.37 -35.90 -40.21
CA LEU A 198 42.74 -35.39 -40.40
C LEU A 198 43.76 -36.44 -40.00
N ASP A 199 43.55 -37.13 -38.87
CA ASP A 199 44.41 -38.23 -38.44
C ASP A 199 44.40 -39.39 -39.44
N ALA A 200 43.23 -39.74 -40.00
CA ALA A 200 43.11 -40.73 -41.06
C ALA A 200 43.91 -40.32 -42.31
N LEU A 201 43.77 -39.07 -42.79
CA LEU A 201 44.52 -38.54 -43.93
C LEU A 201 46.04 -38.56 -43.68
N VAL A 202 46.49 -38.20 -42.48
CA VAL A 202 47.91 -38.28 -42.10
C VAL A 202 48.41 -39.72 -42.15
N SER A 203 47.60 -40.68 -41.73
CA SER A 203 47.95 -42.11 -41.78
C SER A 203 48.04 -42.63 -43.22
N GLU A 204 47.10 -42.24 -44.10
CA GLU A 204 47.11 -42.57 -45.52
C GLU A 204 48.33 -41.95 -46.22
N LEU A 205 48.64 -40.68 -45.93
CA LEU A 205 49.76 -39.98 -46.54
C LEU A 205 51.10 -40.62 -46.15
N LYS A 206 51.25 -41.11 -44.92
CA LYS A 206 52.39 -41.93 -44.52
C LYS A 206 52.48 -43.24 -45.32
N GLY A 207 51.34 -43.90 -45.55
CA GLY A 207 51.27 -45.11 -46.38
C GLY A 207 51.67 -44.86 -47.85
N VAL A 208 51.19 -43.76 -48.44
CA VAL A 208 51.56 -43.35 -49.80
C VAL A 208 53.04 -43.00 -49.88
N GLN A 209 53.59 -42.26 -48.92
CA GLN A 209 55.01 -41.96 -48.86
C GLN A 209 55.87 -43.23 -48.77
N PHE A 210 55.42 -44.22 -47.99
CA PHE A 210 56.08 -45.52 -47.91
C PHE A 210 56.05 -46.25 -49.26
N ALA A 211 54.88 -46.33 -49.91
CA ALA A 211 54.73 -46.96 -51.22
C ALA A 211 55.55 -46.24 -52.30
N GLU A 212 55.58 -44.91 -52.29
CA GLU A 212 56.43 -44.11 -53.20
C GLU A 212 57.91 -44.41 -52.95
N GLY A 213 58.33 -44.51 -51.68
CA GLY A 213 59.67 -44.95 -51.32
C GLY A 213 60.01 -46.32 -51.90
N GLN A 214 59.09 -47.27 -51.84
CA GLN A 214 59.25 -48.61 -52.40
C GLN A 214 59.32 -48.61 -53.94
N VAL A 215 58.44 -47.88 -54.62
CA VAL A 215 58.48 -47.71 -56.09
C VAL A 215 59.77 -47.03 -56.53
N ARG A 216 60.25 -46.03 -55.78
CA ARG A 216 61.55 -45.39 -56.03
C ARG A 216 62.69 -46.40 -55.86
N ALA A 217 62.66 -47.23 -54.81
CA ALA A 217 63.65 -48.30 -54.62
C ALA A 217 63.62 -49.34 -55.76
N ASP A 218 62.44 -49.81 -56.15
CA ASP A 218 62.26 -50.80 -57.22
C ASP A 218 62.67 -50.25 -58.59
N SER A 219 62.32 -48.99 -58.89
CA SER A 219 62.75 -48.32 -60.12
C SER A 219 64.27 -48.16 -60.17
N GLN A 220 64.92 -47.83 -59.06
CA GLN A 220 66.39 -47.83 -58.96
C GLN A 220 66.96 -49.23 -59.19
N LEU A 221 66.37 -50.27 -58.62
CA LEU A 221 66.80 -51.66 -58.81
C LEU A 221 66.64 -52.10 -60.27
N LEU A 222 65.53 -51.76 -60.94
CA LEU A 222 65.31 -52.03 -62.35
C LEU A 222 66.33 -51.29 -63.23
N LEU A 223 66.65 -50.03 -62.91
CA LEU A 223 67.71 -49.28 -63.61
C LEU A 223 69.08 -49.94 -63.44
N LEU A 224 69.41 -50.42 -62.22
CA LEU A 224 70.63 -51.18 -61.97
C LEU A 224 70.65 -52.50 -62.74
N ARG A 225 69.53 -53.23 -62.80
CA ARG A 225 69.39 -54.48 -63.56
C ARG A 225 69.49 -54.25 -65.07
N LYS A 226 68.90 -53.18 -65.58
CA LYS A 226 69.06 -52.77 -66.98
C LYS A 226 70.53 -52.50 -67.30
N LYS A 227 71.24 -51.77 -66.45
CA LYS A 227 72.68 -51.52 -66.60
C LYS A 227 73.50 -52.82 -66.59
N SER A 228 73.20 -53.76 -65.68
CA SER A 228 73.92 -55.04 -65.62
C SER A 228 73.63 -55.96 -66.81
N LEU A 229 72.39 -55.99 -67.31
CA LEU A 229 72.03 -56.70 -68.54
C LEU A 229 72.70 -56.09 -69.77
N GLN A 230 72.72 -54.76 -69.90
CA GLN A 230 73.45 -54.08 -70.96
C GLN A 230 74.95 -54.37 -70.91
N ALA A 231 75.55 -54.45 -69.72
CA ALA A 231 76.94 -54.86 -69.56
C ALA A 231 77.17 -56.31 -70.04
N ARG A 232 76.30 -57.26 -69.66
CA ARG A 232 76.37 -58.65 -70.13
C ARG A 232 76.16 -58.80 -71.64
N VAL A 233 75.23 -58.06 -72.23
CA VAL A 233 75.04 -58.07 -73.70
C VAL A 233 76.31 -57.59 -74.38
N LYS A 234 76.94 -56.51 -73.90
CA LYS A 234 78.23 -56.05 -74.41
C LYS A 234 79.33 -57.11 -74.26
N GLU A 235 79.38 -57.84 -73.15
CA GLU A 235 80.33 -58.95 -72.95
C GLU A 235 80.07 -60.10 -73.94
N LEU A 236 78.81 -60.48 -74.15
CA LEU A 236 78.43 -61.55 -75.07
C LEU A 236 78.64 -61.19 -76.53
N GLU A 237 78.36 -59.94 -76.94
CA GLU A 237 78.72 -59.43 -78.27
C GLU A 237 80.23 -59.51 -78.49
N LYS A 238 81.03 -59.13 -77.48
CA LYS A 238 82.49 -59.26 -77.54
C LYS A 238 82.94 -60.72 -77.67
N ALA A 239 82.30 -61.64 -76.96
CA ALA A 239 82.58 -63.07 -77.02
C ALA A 239 82.13 -63.70 -78.36
N ALA A 240 80.98 -63.30 -78.91
CA ALA A 240 80.47 -63.78 -80.20
C ALA A 240 81.36 -63.35 -81.37
N VAL A 241 81.86 -62.11 -81.36
CA VAL A 241 82.86 -61.63 -82.34
C VAL A 241 84.15 -62.44 -82.26
N SER A 242 84.55 -62.91 -81.07
CA SER A 242 85.72 -63.77 -80.90
C SER A 242 85.51 -65.24 -81.30
N ALA A 243 84.25 -65.72 -81.35
CA ALA A 243 83.90 -67.09 -81.72
C ALA A 243 83.63 -67.26 -83.23
N GLY A 244 83.24 -66.20 -83.94
CA GLY A 244 83.04 -66.19 -85.39
C GLY A 244 84.32 -65.99 -86.23
N SER A 245 85.50 -65.89 -85.60
CA SER A 245 86.79 -65.70 -86.28
C SER A 245 87.67 -66.96 -86.24
N ARG A 246 87.08 -68.13 -86.53
CA ARG A 246 87.82 -69.37 -86.80
C ARG A 246 87.30 -70.05 -88.04
#